data_AF-A0AAJ0FS30-F1
#
_entry.id   AF-A0AAJ0FS30-F1
#
_cell.length_a   1.000
_cell.length_b   1.000
_cell.length_c   1.000
_cell.angle_alpha   90.00
_cell.angle_beta   90.00
_cell.angle_gamma   90.00
#
_symmetry.space_group_name_H-M   'P 1'
#
loop_
_entity.id
_entity.type
_entity.pdbx_description
1 polymer ?
#
loop_
_entity_poly.entity_id
_entity_poly.type
_entity_poly.pdbx_seq_one_letter_code
_entity_poly.pdbx_strand_id
1 'polypeptide(L)'
;MQPTIALAVFIAASNGHFLNHAFDALHLGRRQDPQDPTGKAAGFSFQRDRAPPKAAANRAQENNIMRIKKIPDEDLKKAAEVAKEALKHTDQLERYGEAVKTLSDAAADATKCYKAYAEKGSEPISNPDAIAACDKQYENAQSLLRNVGSIFGESSALTDDVLFEAKLPNIKDGRPTHEDTPTKELQAILANLKRVTDRAAHIQTQADKMQPYYEQVKKLGDEISNTQECYHKFNVSIHKAGFESVAQVSKDLDPCNTLFTQVQSTLQNAQKLIKEPNSTIRDGLAQFELPDLKDGFQSDTKTQQFWSNLEKLKKSKDDASSTVGAFAELEKYNATITEKIKSMVKTTVAEEWPQFLQFVALSEARSKKSDEAILRLIKSHGDSFVEELEKQSHKMAEMVAKHSLAPE
;
A
#
# COMPACT_ATOMS: atom_id res chain seq x y z
N MET A 1 -5.07 59.91 25.85
CA MET A 1 -5.44 59.10 27.04
C MET A 1 -4.92 59.80 28.29
N GLN A 2 -5.77 60.02 29.28
CA GLN A 2 -5.33 60.59 30.56
C GLN A 2 -4.45 59.57 31.32
N PRO A 3 -3.34 60.01 31.96
CA PRO A 3 -2.40 59.12 32.66
C PRO A 3 -3.03 58.32 33.82
N THR A 4 -4.17 58.76 34.33
CA THR A 4 -4.98 58.06 35.35
C THR A 4 -5.65 56.79 34.85
N ILE A 5 -6.04 56.72 33.57
CA ILE A 5 -6.67 55.54 32.97
C ILE A 5 -5.61 54.45 32.72
N ALA A 6 -4.41 54.85 32.29
CA ALA A 6 -3.29 53.93 32.12
C ALA A 6 -2.88 53.27 33.45
N LEU A 7 -2.90 54.01 34.56
CA LEU A 7 -2.58 53.48 35.88
C LEU A 7 -3.65 52.49 36.38
N ALA A 8 -4.93 52.76 36.13
CA ALA A 8 -6.03 51.86 36.51
C ALA A 8 -6.00 50.55 35.70
N VAL A 9 -5.71 50.62 34.40
CA VAL A 9 -5.53 49.45 33.53
C VAL A 9 -4.29 48.65 33.94
N PHE A 10 -3.20 49.31 34.32
CA PHE A 10 -1.98 48.63 34.81
C PHE A 10 -2.21 47.91 36.15
N ILE A 11 -2.97 48.50 37.08
CA ILE A 11 -3.34 47.90 38.36
C ILE A 11 -4.28 46.69 38.18
N ALA A 12 -5.21 46.77 37.23
CA ALA A 12 -6.09 45.66 36.88
C ALA A 12 -5.32 44.51 36.17
N ALA A 13 -4.39 44.84 35.26
CA ALA A 13 -3.60 43.86 34.51
C ALA A 13 -2.53 43.14 35.36
N SER A 14 -2.16 43.69 36.52
CA SER A 14 -1.11 43.12 37.40
C SER A 14 -1.66 42.30 38.59
N ASN A 15 -2.96 41.99 38.61
CA ASN A 15 -3.62 41.16 39.64
C ASN A 15 -3.20 41.50 41.09
N GLY A 16 -3.00 42.79 41.39
CA GLY A 16 -2.65 43.26 42.73
C GLY A 16 -1.32 42.75 43.32
N HIS A 17 -0.50 42.00 42.58
CA HIS A 17 0.62 41.25 43.16
C HIS A 17 1.92 42.07 43.33
N PHE A 18 1.99 43.29 42.75
CA PHE A 18 3.21 44.11 42.69
C PHE A 18 3.32 45.24 43.72
N LEU A 19 2.29 45.48 44.55
CA LEU A 19 2.30 46.63 45.49
C LEU A 19 2.98 46.36 46.84
N ASN A 20 3.31 45.12 47.19
CA ASN A 20 4.08 44.84 48.41
C ASN A 20 5.60 45.02 48.22
N HIS A 21 6.17 44.70 47.05
CA HIS A 21 7.62 44.78 46.85
C HIS A 21 8.15 46.18 46.46
N ALA A 22 7.31 47.06 45.94
CA ALA A 22 7.72 48.43 45.59
C ALA A 22 7.90 49.34 46.82
N PHE A 23 7.25 49.03 47.95
CA PHE A 23 7.36 49.82 49.17
C PHE A 23 8.56 49.43 50.06
N ASP A 24 9.04 48.18 49.97
CA ASP A 24 10.23 47.73 50.71
C ASP A 24 11.56 48.22 50.09
N ALA A 25 11.56 48.61 48.81
CA ALA A 25 12.76 49.09 48.12
C ALA A 25 13.16 50.56 48.42
N LEU A 26 12.39 51.28 49.25
CA LEU A 26 12.63 52.69 49.59
C LEU A 26 13.29 52.92 50.97
N HIS A 27 13.79 51.86 51.62
CA HIS A 27 14.60 51.99 52.83
C HIS A 27 16.00 51.37 52.67
N LEU A 28 17.00 52.24 52.85
CA LEU A 28 18.45 52.03 53.09
C LEU A 28 19.40 52.15 51.87
N GLY A 29 20.44 52.98 52.08
CA GLY A 29 21.66 53.06 51.25
C GLY A 29 22.15 54.51 51.08
N ARG A 30 22.73 55.17 52.10
CA ARG A 30 24.19 55.20 52.36
C ARG A 30 25.02 55.23 51.07
N ARG A 31 25.52 56.41 50.69
CA ARG A 31 26.53 56.60 49.65
C ARG A 31 27.83 55.88 50.03
N GLN A 32 28.35 55.05 49.13
CA GLN A 32 29.79 54.87 48.93
C GLN A 32 30.11 55.49 47.56
N ASP A 33 31.15 56.33 47.58
CA ASP A 33 31.63 57.14 46.45
C ASP A 33 32.17 56.29 45.29
N PRO A 34 32.19 56.85 44.07
CA PRO A 34 33.24 56.59 43.10
C PRO A 34 34.18 57.79 42.94
N GLN A 35 35.46 57.45 42.81
CA GLN A 35 36.61 58.32 42.59
C GLN A 35 36.50 59.19 41.34
N ASP A 36 36.97 60.44 41.49
CA ASP A 36 37.43 61.34 40.44
C ASP A 36 38.83 60.86 39.95
N PRO A 37 39.27 61.13 38.70
CA PRO A 37 40.04 62.36 38.50
C PRO A 37 39.94 62.99 37.10
N THR A 38 39.65 64.29 37.04
CA THR A 38 40.33 65.35 36.25
C THR A 38 39.42 66.59 36.26
N GLY A 39 39.80 67.84 36.52
CA GLY A 39 41.07 68.52 36.75
C GLY A 39 40.82 70.01 36.42
N LYS A 40 41.21 70.90 37.34
CA LYS A 40 41.42 72.37 37.21
C LYS A 40 40.23 73.35 37.40
N ALA A 41 40.11 73.75 38.67
CA ALA A 41 40.10 75.11 39.24
C ALA A 41 39.95 76.37 38.34
N ALA A 42 38.92 77.18 38.68
CA ALA A 42 38.92 78.62 39.01
C ALA A 42 37.43 79.02 39.15
N GLY A 43 36.91 79.81 40.09
CA GLY A 43 37.41 80.67 41.15
C GLY A 43 36.33 81.75 41.39
N PHE A 44 35.99 82.02 42.66
CA PHE A 44 35.25 83.20 43.19
C PHE A 44 33.74 83.32 42.82
N SER A 45 32.82 83.74 43.69
CA SER A 45 32.88 84.37 45.02
C SER A 45 31.55 84.23 45.78
N PHE A 46 31.67 84.26 47.10
CA PHE A 46 30.64 84.47 48.12
C PHE A 46 29.61 85.58 47.81
N GLN A 47 28.36 85.33 48.19
CA GLN A 47 27.65 86.24 49.10
C GLN A 47 26.67 85.47 49.98
N ARG A 48 26.90 85.60 51.30
CA ARG A 48 25.99 85.23 52.39
C ARG A 48 24.69 86.00 52.21
N ASP A 49 23.55 85.38 52.50
CA ASP A 49 22.71 85.89 53.58
C ASP A 49 21.66 84.86 54.07
N ARG A 50 21.76 84.60 55.37
CA ARG A 50 20.69 84.31 56.35
C ARG A 50 19.66 83.22 56.02
N ALA A 51 19.85 82.07 56.67
CA ALA A 51 18.75 81.22 57.13
C ALA A 51 17.87 81.99 58.15
N PRO A 52 16.55 81.76 58.13
CA PRO A 52 15.89 81.17 59.30
C PRO A 52 14.84 80.09 58.90
N PRO A 53 14.14 79.43 59.83
CA PRO A 53 14.45 78.09 60.32
C PRO A 53 13.61 76.96 59.69
N LYS A 54 14.25 75.78 59.56
CA LYS A 54 13.71 74.50 59.05
C LYS A 54 12.66 73.82 59.96
N ALA A 55 11.63 74.55 60.41
CA ALA A 55 10.55 73.98 61.24
C ALA A 55 9.15 74.05 60.62
N ALA A 56 8.97 74.79 59.51
CA ALA A 56 7.67 74.92 58.84
C ALA A 56 7.52 74.05 57.58
N ALA A 57 8.61 73.53 57.02
CA ALA A 57 8.57 72.75 55.77
C ALA A 57 8.10 71.29 55.96
N ASN A 58 8.35 70.69 57.12
CA ASN A 58 8.03 69.28 57.36
C ASN A 58 6.56 69.01 57.72
N ARG A 59 5.80 70.01 58.19
CA ARG A 59 4.33 69.85 58.42
C ARG A 59 3.47 70.08 57.19
N ALA A 60 4.03 70.71 56.13
CA ALA A 60 3.35 70.90 54.86
C ALA A 60 3.48 69.69 53.92
N GLN A 61 4.50 68.83 54.13
CA GLN A 61 4.69 67.61 53.36
C GLN A 61 3.87 66.42 53.88
N GLU A 62 3.70 66.27 55.20
CA GLU A 62 2.88 65.18 55.77
C GLU A 62 1.37 65.35 55.52
N ASN A 63 0.86 66.58 55.41
CA ASN A 63 -0.55 66.85 55.11
C ASN A 63 -0.92 66.76 53.62
N ASN A 64 0.07 66.71 52.71
CA ASN A 64 -0.19 66.53 51.27
C ASN A 64 -0.14 65.06 50.82
N ILE A 65 0.31 64.14 51.69
CA ILE A 65 0.39 62.70 51.38
C ILE A 65 -0.96 61.98 51.59
N MET A 66 -1.95 62.61 52.25
CA MET A 66 -3.27 62.03 52.53
C MET A 66 -4.40 62.63 51.67
N ARG A 67 -4.13 62.92 50.40
CA ARG A 67 -5.18 63.21 49.41
C ARG A 67 -5.00 62.39 48.14
N ILE A 68 -4.88 61.07 48.29
CA ILE A 68 -5.43 60.19 47.25
C ILE A 68 -6.94 60.44 47.31
N LYS A 69 -7.46 61.29 46.42
CA LYS A 69 -8.91 61.46 46.26
C LYS A 69 -9.48 60.04 46.10
N LYS A 70 -10.35 59.63 47.03
CA LYS A 70 -11.09 58.37 46.93
C LYS A 70 -11.62 58.31 45.50
N ILE A 71 -11.19 57.30 44.74
CA ILE A 71 -11.62 57.14 43.35
C ILE A 71 -13.15 57.12 43.41
N PRO A 72 -13.84 58.02 42.69
CA PRO A 72 -15.29 58.05 42.69
C PRO A 72 -15.85 56.66 42.38
N ASP A 73 -16.89 56.23 43.09
CA ASP A 73 -17.48 54.90 42.89
C ASP A 73 -17.95 54.69 41.43
N GLU A 74 -18.25 55.78 40.71
CA GLU A 74 -18.52 55.73 39.27
C GLU A 74 -17.30 55.36 38.42
N ASP A 75 -16.11 55.85 38.77
CA ASP A 75 -14.88 55.54 38.03
C ASP A 75 -14.43 54.11 38.32
N LEU A 76 -14.68 53.59 39.53
CA LEU A 76 -14.51 52.18 39.87
C LEU A 76 -15.49 51.27 39.11
N LYS A 77 -16.77 51.67 38.97
CA LYS A 77 -17.76 50.95 38.15
C LYS A 77 -17.37 50.94 36.68
N LYS A 78 -16.93 52.08 36.14
CA LYS A 78 -16.44 52.16 34.75
C LYS A 78 -15.20 51.29 34.54
N ALA A 79 -14.25 51.29 35.48
CA ALA A 79 -13.08 50.43 35.41
C ALA A 79 -13.44 48.93 35.49
N ALA A 80 -14.41 48.56 36.32
CA ALA A 80 -14.91 47.19 36.41
C ALA A 80 -15.60 46.72 35.12
N GLU A 81 -16.42 47.57 34.49
CA GLU A 81 -17.05 47.26 33.19
C GLU A 81 -16.00 47.15 32.07
N VAL A 82 -14.99 48.02 32.05
CA VAL A 82 -13.87 47.93 31.08
C VAL A 82 -13.06 46.65 31.29
N ALA A 83 -12.78 46.27 32.55
CA ALA A 83 -12.07 45.02 32.85
C ALA A 83 -12.90 43.79 32.46
N LYS A 84 -14.21 43.81 32.69
CA LYS A 84 -15.14 42.73 32.30
C LYS A 84 -15.21 42.57 30.78
N GLU A 85 -15.27 43.67 30.03
CA GLU A 85 -15.29 43.61 28.56
C GLU A 85 -13.91 43.15 28.02
N ALA A 86 -12.80 43.58 28.61
CA ALA A 86 -11.46 43.11 28.26
C ALA A 86 -11.25 41.60 28.52
N LEU A 87 -11.76 41.07 29.63
CA LEU A 87 -11.75 39.63 29.92
C LEU A 87 -12.59 38.87 28.89
N LYS A 88 -13.79 39.36 28.58
CA LYS A 88 -14.66 38.75 27.57
C LYS A 88 -14.02 38.75 26.18
N HIS A 89 -13.31 39.81 25.80
CA HIS A 89 -12.54 39.87 24.56
C HIS A 89 -11.40 38.85 24.52
N THR A 90 -10.70 38.68 25.64
CA THR A 90 -9.61 37.71 25.77
C THR A 90 -10.14 36.28 25.66
N ASP A 91 -11.21 35.95 26.37
CA ASP A 91 -11.87 34.64 26.30
C ASP A 91 -12.37 34.32 24.87
N GLN A 92 -12.89 35.33 24.15
CA GLN A 92 -13.36 35.18 22.77
C GLN A 92 -12.20 34.92 21.80
N LEU A 93 -11.06 35.60 21.97
CA LEU A 93 -9.87 35.38 21.16
C LEU A 93 -9.26 33.99 21.39
N GLU A 94 -9.19 33.54 22.64
CA GLU A 94 -8.71 32.20 22.98
C GLU A 94 -9.60 31.13 22.36
N ARG A 95 -10.93 31.22 22.54
CA ARG A 95 -11.88 30.29 21.92
C ARG A 95 -11.78 30.26 20.40
N TYR A 96 -11.61 31.42 19.78
CA TYR A 96 -11.42 31.52 18.33
C TYR A 96 -10.11 30.84 17.90
N GLY A 97 -9.00 31.12 18.58
CA GLY A 97 -7.70 30.51 18.31
C GLY A 97 -7.70 28.98 18.48
N GLU A 98 -8.32 28.46 19.54
CA GLU A 98 -8.49 27.02 19.76
C GLU A 98 -9.34 26.36 18.67
N ALA A 99 -10.45 27.01 18.28
CA ALA A 99 -11.34 26.50 17.24
C ALA A 99 -10.64 26.46 15.86
N VAL A 100 -9.88 27.51 15.53
CA VAL A 100 -9.05 27.58 14.32
C VAL A 100 -7.98 26.48 14.31
N LYS A 101 -7.29 26.27 15.44
CA LYS A 101 -6.26 25.23 15.54
C LYS A 101 -6.88 23.85 15.33
N THR A 102 -7.99 23.57 16.00
CA THR A 102 -8.73 22.31 15.89
C THR A 102 -9.20 22.07 14.44
N LEU A 103 -9.70 23.11 13.76
CA LEU A 103 -10.02 23.06 12.33
C LEU A 103 -8.80 22.73 11.48
N SER A 104 -7.67 23.40 11.73
CA SER A 104 -6.43 23.21 10.96
C SER A 104 -5.92 21.77 11.08
N ASP A 105 -5.90 21.23 12.30
CA ASP A 105 -5.49 19.84 12.58
C ASP A 105 -6.44 18.85 11.89
N ALA A 106 -7.76 19.03 12.02
CA ALA A 106 -8.74 18.16 11.38
C ALA A 106 -8.64 18.18 9.84
N ALA A 107 -8.43 19.36 9.25
CA ALA A 107 -8.26 19.50 7.81
C ALA A 107 -6.94 18.87 7.32
N ALA A 108 -5.86 18.98 8.10
CA ALA A 108 -4.59 18.33 7.81
C ALA A 108 -4.70 16.80 7.88
N ASP A 109 -5.43 16.26 8.86
CA ASP A 109 -5.64 14.81 8.98
C ASP A 109 -6.54 14.25 7.88
N ALA A 110 -7.65 14.94 7.55
CA ALA A 110 -8.48 14.59 6.40
C ALA A 110 -7.66 14.63 5.09
N THR A 111 -6.77 15.61 4.94
CA THR A 111 -5.86 15.70 3.80
C THR A 111 -4.94 14.49 3.72
N LYS A 112 -4.32 14.08 4.83
CA LYS A 112 -3.47 12.88 4.89
C LYS A 112 -4.26 11.63 4.52
N CYS A 113 -5.50 11.51 5.00
CA CYS A 113 -6.39 10.40 4.68
C CYS A 113 -6.62 10.26 3.16
N TYR A 114 -7.05 11.32 2.49
CA TYR A 114 -7.29 11.28 1.04
C TYR A 114 -6.03 11.06 0.22
N LYS A 115 -4.88 11.62 0.64
CA LYS A 115 -3.59 11.34 -0.02
C LYS A 115 -3.24 9.86 0.08
N ALA A 116 -3.35 9.28 1.27
CA ALA A 116 -3.09 7.86 1.48
C ALA A 116 -4.04 7.00 0.62
N TYR A 117 -5.33 7.32 0.60
CA TYR A 117 -6.31 6.65 -0.27
C TYR A 117 -5.90 6.71 -1.76
N ALA A 118 -5.44 7.86 -2.25
CA ALA A 118 -5.01 8.05 -3.63
C ALA A 118 -3.73 7.29 -4.02
N GLU A 119 -2.92 6.86 -3.04
CA GLU A 119 -1.62 6.21 -3.24
C GLU A 119 -1.68 4.67 -3.07
N LYS A 120 -2.85 4.12 -2.71
CA LYS A 120 -3.03 2.69 -2.37
C LYS A 120 -3.20 1.74 -3.56
N GLY A 121 -2.67 2.07 -4.73
CA GLY A 121 -2.69 1.21 -5.92
C GLY A 121 -4.11 0.73 -6.26
N SER A 122 -4.36 -0.58 -6.22
CA SER A 122 -5.66 -1.19 -6.55
C SER A 122 -6.71 -1.15 -5.42
N GLU A 123 -6.38 -0.67 -4.21
CA GLU A 123 -7.30 -0.66 -3.07
C GLU A 123 -8.63 0.06 -3.38
N PRO A 124 -8.64 1.26 -4.02
CA PRO A 124 -9.87 1.93 -4.44
C PRO A 124 -10.84 1.08 -5.26
N ILE A 125 -10.33 0.12 -6.03
CA ILE A 125 -11.15 -0.80 -6.82
C ILE A 125 -11.64 -1.97 -5.95
N SER A 126 -10.74 -2.54 -5.14
CA SER A 126 -11.03 -3.73 -4.34
C SER A 126 -11.88 -3.46 -3.09
N ASN A 127 -11.86 -2.22 -2.60
CA ASN A 127 -12.58 -1.78 -1.41
C ASN A 127 -13.08 -0.33 -1.62
N PRO A 128 -14.15 -0.13 -2.42
CA PRO A 128 -14.66 1.20 -2.75
C PRO A 128 -15.12 1.97 -1.50
N ASP A 129 -15.59 1.28 -0.47
CA ASP A 129 -16.07 1.90 0.78
C ASP A 129 -14.92 2.49 1.64
N ALA A 130 -13.66 2.24 1.29
CA ALA A 130 -12.50 2.76 2.02
C ALA A 130 -12.46 4.29 2.08
N ILE A 131 -13.05 4.98 1.08
CA ILE A 131 -13.08 6.45 1.03
C ILE A 131 -14.00 7.06 2.11
N ALA A 132 -15.02 6.32 2.55
CA ALA A 132 -16.02 6.81 3.50
C ALA A 132 -15.40 7.22 4.86
N ALA A 133 -14.31 6.56 5.26
CA ALA A 133 -13.57 6.93 6.46
C ALA A 133 -12.92 8.32 6.34
N CYS A 134 -12.44 8.69 5.15
CA CYS A 134 -11.91 10.02 4.86
C CYS A 134 -13.03 11.05 4.74
N ASP A 135 -14.17 10.69 4.15
CA ASP A 135 -15.35 11.55 4.05
C ASP A 135 -15.84 11.98 5.44
N LYS A 136 -15.86 11.07 6.42
CA LYS A 136 -16.18 11.41 7.81
C LYS A 136 -15.22 12.44 8.42
N GLN A 137 -13.92 12.35 8.11
CA GLN A 137 -12.94 13.34 8.58
C GLN A 137 -13.13 14.69 7.90
N TYR A 138 -13.46 14.68 6.60
CA TYR A 138 -13.80 15.88 5.85
C TYR A 138 -15.05 16.56 6.40
N GLU A 139 -16.11 15.80 6.67
CA GLU A 139 -17.34 16.30 7.31
C GLU A 139 -17.06 16.93 8.67
N ASN A 140 -16.17 16.32 9.47
CA ASN A 140 -15.72 16.90 10.74
C ASN A 140 -15.02 18.25 10.53
N ALA A 141 -14.08 18.33 9.58
CA ALA A 141 -13.40 19.59 9.24
C ALA A 141 -14.40 20.67 8.76
N GLN A 142 -15.38 20.30 7.94
CA GLN A 142 -16.44 21.20 7.49
C GLN A 142 -17.33 21.69 8.66
N SER A 143 -17.63 20.80 9.61
CA SER A 143 -18.36 21.17 10.82
C SER A 143 -17.58 22.17 11.68
N LEU A 144 -16.28 21.93 11.86
CA LEU A 144 -15.39 22.84 12.58
C LEU A 144 -15.27 24.20 11.87
N LEU A 145 -15.20 24.23 10.53
CA LEU A 145 -15.18 25.47 9.76
C LEU A 145 -16.45 26.31 10.00
N ARG A 146 -17.62 25.66 10.03
CA ARG A 146 -18.88 26.32 10.39
C ARG A 146 -18.87 26.85 11.83
N ASN A 147 -18.31 26.08 12.77
CA ASN A 147 -18.18 26.50 14.17
C ASN A 147 -17.28 27.74 14.32
N VAL A 148 -16.10 27.75 13.68
CA VAL A 148 -15.22 28.93 13.64
C VAL A 148 -15.94 30.12 13.02
N GLY A 149 -16.73 29.89 11.95
CA GLY A 149 -17.64 30.87 11.37
C GLY A 149 -18.65 31.48 12.35
N SER A 150 -19.25 30.65 13.21
CA SER A 150 -20.19 31.09 14.25
C SER A 150 -19.50 31.95 15.30
N ILE A 151 -18.35 31.48 15.83
CA ILE A 151 -17.56 32.21 16.83
C ILE A 151 -17.15 33.60 16.31
N PHE A 152 -16.69 33.66 15.06
CA PHE A 152 -16.37 34.92 14.40
C PHE A 152 -17.62 35.81 14.24
N GLY A 153 -18.76 35.25 13.80
CA GLY A 153 -19.98 36.00 13.55
C GLY A 153 -20.68 36.54 14.80
N GLU A 154 -20.55 35.85 15.92
CA GLU A 154 -21.18 36.22 17.20
C GLU A 154 -20.40 37.30 17.96
N SER A 155 -19.14 37.57 17.56
CA SER A 155 -18.26 38.45 18.29
C SER A 155 -17.96 39.74 17.54
N SER A 156 -18.48 40.86 18.05
CA SER A 156 -18.07 42.20 17.61
C SER A 156 -16.63 42.55 18.00
N ALA A 157 -15.98 41.71 18.82
CA ALA A 157 -14.61 41.91 19.29
C ALA A 157 -13.55 41.36 18.34
N LEU A 158 -13.92 40.43 17.46
CA LEU A 158 -13.01 39.78 16.52
C LEU A 158 -12.92 40.62 15.23
N THR A 159 -12.32 41.80 15.35
CA THR A 159 -12.02 42.66 14.19
C THR A 159 -10.72 42.24 13.51
N ASP A 160 -10.54 42.63 12.25
CA ASP A 160 -9.32 42.33 11.47
C ASP A 160 -8.05 42.76 12.20
N ASP A 161 -8.03 43.95 12.79
CA ASP A 161 -6.89 44.48 13.55
C ASP A 161 -6.55 43.63 14.78
N VAL A 162 -7.58 43.19 15.52
CA VAL A 162 -7.40 42.37 16.73
C VAL A 162 -6.86 40.99 16.37
N LEU A 163 -7.37 40.38 15.29
CA LEU A 163 -6.87 39.09 14.80
C LEU A 163 -5.43 39.20 14.30
N PHE A 164 -5.10 40.28 13.59
CA PHE A 164 -3.74 40.56 13.14
C PHE A 164 -2.75 40.70 14.29
N GLU A 165 -3.11 41.48 15.32
CA GLU A 165 -2.29 41.64 16.53
C GLU A 165 -2.12 40.32 17.30
N ALA A 166 -3.19 39.51 17.37
CA ALA A 166 -3.18 38.18 17.99
C ALA A 166 -2.51 37.10 17.13
N LYS A 167 -2.12 37.40 15.89
CA LYS A 167 -1.60 36.45 14.89
C LYS A 167 -2.55 35.27 14.65
N LEU A 168 -3.84 35.55 14.65
CA LEU A 168 -4.89 34.57 14.37
C LEU A 168 -5.43 34.79 12.96
N PRO A 169 -5.74 33.73 12.20
CA PRO A 169 -6.21 33.86 10.84
C PRO A 169 -7.59 34.50 10.80
N ASN A 170 -7.86 35.27 9.76
CA ASN A 170 -9.19 35.76 9.44
C ASN A 170 -9.89 34.83 8.45
N ILE A 171 -10.88 34.07 8.91
CA ILE A 171 -11.60 33.11 8.06
C ILE A 171 -12.48 33.76 6.97
N LYS A 172 -12.75 35.07 7.05
CA LYS A 172 -13.55 35.81 6.05
C LYS A 172 -12.70 36.61 5.08
N ASP A 173 -11.41 36.84 5.39
CA ASP A 173 -10.54 37.49 4.42
C ASP A 173 -10.22 36.49 3.32
N GLY A 174 -10.61 36.83 2.09
CA GLY A 174 -10.36 36.04 0.88
C GLY A 174 -9.58 36.83 -0.16
N ARG A 175 -8.87 37.88 0.26
CA ARG A 175 -8.08 38.76 -0.62
C ARG A 175 -6.62 38.30 -0.63
N PRO A 176 -6.15 37.58 -1.67
CA PRO A 176 -4.84 36.92 -1.68
C PRO A 176 -3.63 37.88 -1.56
N THR A 177 -3.84 39.17 -1.83
CA THR A 177 -2.80 40.20 -1.91
C THR A 177 -2.54 40.95 -0.60
N HIS A 178 -3.40 40.81 0.43
CA HIS A 178 -3.27 41.56 1.71
C HIS A 178 -3.32 40.67 2.96
N GLU A 179 -3.29 39.35 2.80
CA GLU A 179 -3.35 38.42 3.92
C GLU A 179 -2.04 38.38 4.73
N ASP A 180 -2.19 38.38 6.04
CA ASP A 180 -1.16 38.04 7.00
C ASP A 180 -0.83 36.54 6.96
N THR A 181 0.34 36.16 7.48
CA THR A 181 0.85 34.77 7.40
C THR A 181 -0.14 33.72 7.94
N PRO A 182 -0.78 33.92 9.11
CA PRO A 182 -1.73 32.93 9.65
C PRO A 182 -2.93 32.68 8.73
N THR A 183 -3.51 33.72 8.13
CA THR A 183 -4.64 33.58 7.21
C THR A 183 -4.25 32.78 5.96
N LYS A 184 -3.08 33.09 5.38
CA LYS A 184 -2.54 32.34 4.24
C LYS A 184 -2.35 30.86 4.55
N GLU A 185 -1.82 30.53 5.73
CA GLU A 185 -1.59 29.14 6.14
C GLU A 185 -2.91 28.36 6.26
N LEU A 186 -3.90 28.92 6.94
CA LEU A 186 -5.22 28.28 7.06
C LEU A 186 -5.88 28.09 5.69
N GLN A 187 -5.89 29.13 4.86
CA GLN A 187 -6.44 29.03 3.51
C GLN A 187 -5.71 27.98 2.66
N ALA A 188 -4.38 27.91 2.75
CA ALA A 188 -3.59 26.91 2.04
C ALA A 188 -3.95 25.49 2.48
N ILE A 189 -4.16 25.26 3.78
CA ILE A 189 -4.63 23.97 4.31
C ILE A 189 -6.00 23.62 3.73
N LEU A 190 -6.96 24.54 3.78
CA LEU A 190 -8.33 24.31 3.28
C LEU A 190 -8.38 24.11 1.76
N ALA A 191 -7.61 24.90 1.01
CA ALA A 191 -7.49 24.77 -0.45
C ALA A 191 -6.83 23.43 -0.82
N ASN A 192 -5.81 23.01 -0.07
CA ASN A 192 -5.18 21.72 -0.27
C ASN A 192 -6.12 20.56 0.07
N LEU A 193 -6.91 20.66 1.15
CA LEU A 193 -7.94 19.67 1.49
C LEU A 193 -8.92 19.51 0.32
N LYS A 194 -9.48 20.62 -0.18
CA LYS A 194 -10.39 20.60 -1.34
C LYS A 194 -9.75 19.90 -2.55
N ARG A 195 -8.52 20.28 -2.89
CA ARG A 195 -7.79 19.70 -4.03
C ARG A 195 -7.59 18.19 -3.89
N VAL A 196 -7.25 17.68 -2.70
CA VAL A 196 -7.05 16.23 -2.51
C VAL A 196 -8.36 15.46 -2.48
N THR A 197 -9.44 16.05 -1.96
CA THR A 197 -10.79 15.46 -2.04
C THR A 197 -11.28 15.38 -3.49
N ASP A 198 -11.13 16.45 -4.27
CA ASP A 198 -11.48 16.45 -5.71
C ASP A 198 -10.69 15.39 -6.48
N ARG A 199 -9.39 15.25 -6.18
CA ARG A 199 -8.55 14.18 -6.75
C ARG A 199 -9.04 12.79 -6.34
N ALA A 200 -9.35 12.57 -5.05
CA ALA A 200 -9.83 11.28 -4.56
C ALA A 200 -11.17 10.89 -5.21
N ALA A 201 -12.09 11.84 -5.39
CA ALA A 201 -13.36 11.61 -6.09
C ALA A 201 -13.13 11.20 -7.57
N HIS A 202 -12.17 11.84 -8.25
CA HIS A 202 -11.77 11.43 -9.60
C HIS A 202 -11.20 10.01 -9.62
N ILE A 203 -10.35 9.68 -8.65
CA ILE A 203 -9.77 8.33 -8.50
C ILE A 203 -10.87 7.30 -8.25
N GLN A 204 -11.82 7.54 -7.36
CA GLN A 204 -12.94 6.62 -7.11
C GLN A 204 -13.77 6.40 -8.39
N THR A 205 -14.09 7.47 -9.13
CA THR A 205 -14.82 7.36 -10.40
C THR A 205 -14.06 6.52 -11.42
N GLN A 206 -12.73 6.65 -11.48
CA GLN A 206 -11.90 5.78 -12.33
C GLN A 206 -11.88 4.35 -11.81
N ALA A 207 -11.78 4.14 -10.50
CA ALA A 207 -11.77 2.82 -9.87
C ALA A 207 -13.03 2.02 -10.20
N ASP A 208 -14.20 2.67 -10.13
CA ASP A 208 -15.49 2.06 -10.49
C ASP A 208 -15.50 1.56 -11.94
N LYS A 209 -14.93 2.34 -12.87
CA LYS A 209 -14.80 1.94 -14.29
C LYS A 209 -13.80 0.81 -14.49
N MET A 210 -12.80 0.69 -13.62
CA MET A 210 -11.79 -0.36 -13.67
C MET A 210 -12.27 -1.67 -13.07
N GLN A 211 -13.36 -1.68 -12.31
CA GLN A 211 -13.82 -2.86 -11.58
C GLN A 211 -14.03 -4.11 -12.46
N PRO A 212 -14.70 -4.04 -13.63
CA PRO A 212 -14.85 -5.20 -14.50
C PRO A 212 -13.50 -5.78 -14.95
N TYR A 213 -12.53 -4.91 -15.22
CA TYR A 213 -11.20 -5.32 -15.65
C TYR A 213 -10.41 -5.95 -14.49
N TYR A 214 -10.45 -5.33 -13.32
CA TYR A 214 -9.83 -5.83 -12.10
C TYR A 214 -10.33 -7.24 -11.73
N GLU A 215 -11.64 -7.47 -11.82
CA GLU A 215 -12.24 -8.78 -11.58
C GLU A 215 -11.72 -9.84 -12.56
N GLN A 216 -11.60 -9.51 -13.85
CA GLN A 216 -11.01 -10.43 -14.83
C GLN A 216 -9.54 -10.73 -14.52
N VAL A 217 -8.72 -9.71 -14.21
CA VAL A 217 -7.30 -9.90 -13.86
C VAL A 217 -7.13 -10.76 -12.63
N LYS A 218 -7.92 -10.51 -11.57
CA LYS A 218 -7.91 -11.32 -10.35
C LYS A 218 -8.29 -12.76 -10.64
N LYS A 219 -9.43 -12.98 -11.31
CA LYS A 219 -9.91 -14.30 -11.70
C LYS A 219 -8.87 -15.05 -12.53
N LEU A 220 -8.23 -14.36 -13.47
CA LEU A 220 -7.23 -14.93 -14.35
C LEU A 220 -5.96 -15.36 -13.57
N GLY A 221 -5.53 -14.58 -12.58
CA GLY A 221 -4.43 -14.95 -11.69
C GLY A 221 -4.72 -16.25 -10.90
N ASP A 222 -5.93 -16.37 -10.37
CA ASP A 222 -6.40 -17.57 -9.66
C ASP A 222 -6.48 -18.78 -10.60
N GLU A 223 -7.06 -18.60 -11.80
CA GLU A 223 -7.18 -19.65 -12.82
C GLU A 223 -5.82 -20.14 -13.32
N ILE A 224 -4.85 -19.23 -13.54
CA ILE A 224 -3.48 -19.60 -13.94
C ILE A 224 -2.86 -20.50 -12.86
N SER A 225 -2.95 -20.08 -11.60
CA SER A 225 -2.35 -20.82 -10.47
C SER A 225 -2.96 -22.20 -10.32
N ASN A 226 -4.30 -22.29 -10.35
CA ASN A 226 -5.02 -23.56 -10.26
C ASN A 226 -4.72 -24.49 -11.44
N THR A 227 -4.60 -23.95 -12.65
CA THR A 227 -4.30 -24.75 -13.85
C THR A 227 -2.86 -25.26 -13.83
N GLN A 228 -1.90 -24.44 -13.37
CA GLN A 228 -0.52 -24.87 -13.17
C GLN A 228 -0.43 -26.01 -12.15
N GLU A 229 -1.15 -25.91 -11.04
CA GLU A 229 -1.22 -26.99 -10.04
C GLU A 229 -1.81 -28.27 -10.63
N CYS A 230 -2.83 -28.16 -11.49
CA CYS A 230 -3.42 -29.30 -12.20
C CYS A 230 -2.38 -30.04 -13.06
N TYR A 231 -1.68 -29.32 -13.94
CA TYR A 231 -0.64 -29.93 -14.78
C TYR A 231 0.53 -30.49 -13.96
N HIS A 232 0.91 -29.83 -12.86
CA HIS A 232 1.92 -30.36 -11.96
C HIS A 232 1.49 -31.68 -11.33
N LYS A 233 0.26 -31.76 -10.77
CA LYS A 233 -0.29 -32.99 -10.19
C LYS A 233 -0.40 -34.11 -11.23
N PHE A 234 -0.84 -33.78 -12.43
CA PHE A 234 -0.88 -34.70 -13.55
C PHE A 234 0.51 -35.30 -13.80
N ASN A 235 1.51 -34.46 -14.07
CA ASN A 235 2.89 -34.90 -14.36
C ASN A 235 3.50 -35.73 -13.21
N VAL A 236 3.27 -35.34 -11.95
CA VAL A 236 3.72 -36.13 -10.78
C VAL A 236 3.04 -37.51 -10.74
N SER A 237 1.74 -37.58 -11.04
CA SER A 237 0.99 -38.83 -11.09
C SER A 237 1.54 -39.76 -12.19
N ILE A 238 1.82 -39.21 -13.38
CA ILE A 238 2.44 -39.94 -14.49
C ILE A 238 3.75 -40.59 -14.04
N HIS A 239 4.65 -39.77 -13.50
CA HIS A 239 6.00 -40.22 -13.17
C HIS A 239 6.02 -41.27 -12.06
N LYS A 240 5.03 -41.26 -11.16
CA LYS A 240 4.98 -42.18 -10.03
C LYS A 240 4.25 -43.49 -10.34
N ALA A 241 3.09 -43.41 -10.97
CA ALA A 241 2.22 -44.58 -11.18
C ALA A 241 2.46 -45.26 -12.52
N GLY A 242 3.06 -44.56 -13.50
CA GLY A 242 2.96 -44.97 -14.89
C GLY A 242 1.50 -44.96 -15.35
N PHE A 243 1.23 -45.59 -16.50
CA PHE A 243 -0.12 -45.67 -17.04
C PHE A 243 -0.44 -47.02 -17.65
N GLU A 244 -1.74 -47.34 -17.63
CA GLU A 244 -2.28 -48.57 -18.21
C GLU A 244 -2.62 -48.44 -19.70
N SER A 245 -3.02 -47.24 -20.16
CA SER A 245 -3.33 -46.96 -21.57
C SER A 245 -3.34 -45.46 -21.88
N VAL A 246 -3.14 -45.08 -23.15
CA VAL A 246 -3.19 -43.69 -23.63
C VAL A 246 -4.57 -43.06 -23.44
N ALA A 247 -5.64 -43.85 -23.57
CA ALA A 247 -7.00 -43.38 -23.36
C ALA A 247 -7.22 -42.89 -21.93
N GLN A 248 -6.67 -43.60 -20.94
CA GLN A 248 -6.76 -43.21 -19.53
C GLN A 248 -5.93 -41.94 -19.26
N VAL A 249 -4.70 -41.85 -19.78
CA VAL A 249 -3.85 -40.65 -19.67
C VAL A 249 -4.56 -39.41 -20.22
N SER A 250 -5.16 -39.54 -21.40
CA SER A 250 -5.85 -38.43 -22.06
C SER A 250 -7.02 -37.95 -21.22
N LYS A 251 -7.82 -38.90 -20.69
CA LYS A 251 -8.95 -38.61 -19.81
C LYS A 251 -8.52 -37.91 -18.51
N ASP A 252 -7.37 -38.26 -17.96
CA ASP A 252 -6.83 -37.63 -16.75
C ASP A 252 -6.26 -36.22 -17.02
N LEU A 253 -5.84 -35.95 -18.26
CA LEU A 253 -5.35 -34.64 -18.72
C LEU A 253 -6.49 -33.65 -19.07
N ASP A 254 -7.62 -34.16 -19.57
CA ASP A 254 -8.77 -33.36 -20.03
C ASP A 254 -9.27 -32.31 -19.03
N PRO A 255 -9.36 -32.58 -17.70
CA PRO A 255 -9.70 -31.56 -16.72
C PRO A 255 -8.73 -30.37 -16.74
N CYS A 256 -7.42 -30.60 -16.83
CA CYS A 256 -6.43 -29.53 -16.89
C CYS A 256 -6.54 -28.74 -18.20
N ASN A 257 -6.81 -29.41 -19.32
CA ASN A 257 -7.04 -28.74 -20.61
C ASN A 257 -8.32 -27.87 -20.61
N THR A 258 -9.34 -28.31 -19.89
CA THR A 258 -10.57 -27.53 -19.69
C THR A 258 -10.28 -26.25 -18.90
N LEU A 259 -9.53 -26.36 -17.79
CA LEU A 259 -9.09 -25.20 -17.01
C LEU A 259 -8.20 -24.25 -17.83
N PHE A 260 -7.28 -24.78 -18.65
CA PHE A 260 -6.47 -23.97 -19.55
C PHE A 260 -7.32 -23.20 -20.57
N THR A 261 -8.39 -23.80 -21.09
CA THR A 261 -9.33 -23.13 -21.99
C THR A 261 -10.08 -22.00 -21.28
N GLN A 262 -10.42 -22.19 -19.99
CA GLN A 262 -11.01 -21.13 -19.17
C GLN A 262 -10.04 -19.95 -18.99
N VAL A 263 -8.76 -20.21 -18.70
CA VAL A 263 -7.71 -19.18 -18.65
C VAL A 263 -7.67 -18.37 -19.96
N GLN A 264 -7.69 -19.05 -21.11
CA GLN A 264 -7.70 -18.37 -22.41
C GLN A 264 -8.94 -17.52 -22.62
N SER A 265 -10.12 -18.01 -22.23
CA SER A 265 -11.38 -17.25 -22.33
C SER A 265 -11.38 -16.02 -21.43
N THR A 266 -10.95 -16.15 -20.18
CA THR A 266 -10.83 -15.04 -19.22
C THR A 266 -9.82 -13.99 -19.71
N LEU A 267 -8.68 -14.42 -20.27
CA LEU A 267 -7.70 -13.52 -20.90
C LEU A 267 -8.33 -12.74 -22.07
N GLN A 268 -9.06 -13.42 -22.96
CA GLN A 268 -9.74 -12.77 -24.08
C GLN A 268 -10.80 -11.77 -23.61
N ASN A 269 -11.54 -12.07 -22.54
CA ASN A 269 -12.51 -11.15 -21.95
C ASN A 269 -11.82 -9.90 -21.39
N ALA A 270 -10.72 -10.07 -20.64
CA ALA A 270 -9.93 -8.94 -20.15
C ALA A 270 -9.37 -8.08 -21.29
N GLN A 271 -8.86 -8.72 -22.35
CA GLN A 271 -8.37 -8.05 -23.54
C GLN A 271 -9.46 -7.28 -24.29
N LYS A 272 -10.67 -7.83 -24.36
CA LYS A 272 -11.82 -7.16 -24.99
C LYS A 272 -12.13 -5.85 -24.28
N LEU A 273 -12.15 -5.83 -22.95
CA LEU A 273 -12.40 -4.62 -22.15
C LEU A 273 -11.39 -3.49 -22.46
N ILE A 274 -10.11 -3.83 -22.67
CA ILE A 274 -9.08 -2.85 -23.06
C ILE A 274 -9.28 -2.38 -24.52
N LYS A 275 -9.73 -3.27 -25.41
CA LYS A 275 -9.89 -3.00 -26.86
C LYS A 275 -11.21 -2.31 -27.22
N GLU A 276 -12.15 -2.17 -26.28
CA GLU A 276 -13.44 -1.53 -26.53
C GLU A 276 -13.29 -0.05 -26.97
N PRO A 277 -14.04 0.40 -27.99
CA PRO A 277 -14.04 1.81 -28.39
C PRO A 277 -14.42 2.71 -27.22
N ASN A 278 -13.64 3.78 -27.00
CA ASN A 278 -13.80 4.72 -25.87
C ASN A 278 -13.54 4.13 -24.48
N SER A 279 -12.92 2.94 -24.39
CA SER A 279 -12.49 2.39 -23.10
C SER A 279 -11.48 3.33 -22.43
N THR A 280 -11.74 3.68 -21.17
CA THR A 280 -10.82 4.47 -20.32
C THR A 280 -9.93 3.59 -19.45
N ILE A 281 -10.04 2.26 -19.60
CA ILE A 281 -9.33 1.30 -18.74
C ILE A 281 -7.83 1.51 -18.83
N ARG A 282 -7.32 1.76 -20.05
CA ARG A 282 -5.89 1.89 -20.29
C ARG A 282 -5.27 3.06 -19.54
N ASP A 283 -6.00 4.16 -19.40
CA ASP A 283 -5.55 5.35 -18.70
C ASP A 283 -5.42 5.10 -17.18
N GLY A 284 -6.23 4.18 -16.65
CA GLY A 284 -6.23 3.79 -15.24
C GLY A 284 -5.22 2.70 -14.85
N LEU A 285 -4.69 1.91 -15.81
CA LEU A 285 -3.85 0.74 -15.50
C LEU A 285 -2.65 1.08 -14.62
N ALA A 286 -1.90 2.14 -14.98
CA ALA A 286 -0.72 2.55 -14.21
C ALA A 286 -1.10 3.09 -12.83
N GLN A 287 -2.21 3.82 -12.73
CA GLN A 287 -2.69 4.41 -11.47
C GLN A 287 -3.08 3.34 -10.46
N PHE A 288 -3.73 2.27 -10.91
CA PHE A 288 -4.19 1.16 -10.05
C PHE A 288 -3.22 -0.02 -10.03
N GLU A 289 -2.05 0.16 -10.64
CA GLU A 289 -1.00 -0.86 -10.76
C GLU A 289 -1.53 -2.21 -11.29
N LEU A 290 -2.31 -2.17 -12.36
CA LEU A 290 -2.85 -3.36 -13.03
C LEU A 290 -2.05 -3.65 -14.31
N PRO A 291 -1.90 -4.93 -14.69
CA PRO A 291 -1.16 -5.30 -15.90
C PRO A 291 -1.87 -4.78 -17.16
N ASP A 292 -1.14 -4.37 -18.19
CA ASP A 292 -1.67 -4.14 -19.54
C ASP A 292 -1.70 -5.48 -20.29
N LEU A 293 -2.89 -6.08 -20.35
CA LEU A 293 -3.09 -7.34 -21.07
C LEU A 293 -3.29 -7.18 -22.58
N LYS A 294 -3.06 -5.99 -23.15
CA LYS A 294 -2.97 -5.82 -24.60
C LYS A 294 -1.90 -6.76 -25.16
N ASP A 295 -2.16 -7.29 -26.35
CA ASP A 295 -1.32 -8.31 -27.00
C ASP A 295 0.18 -7.98 -26.91
N GLY A 296 0.91 -8.64 -26.00
CA GLY A 296 2.38 -8.56 -25.89
C GLY A 296 2.96 -7.99 -24.59
N PHE A 297 4.30 -7.98 -24.52
CA PHE A 297 5.11 -7.64 -23.34
C PHE A 297 5.72 -6.23 -23.46
N GLN A 298 4.99 -5.12 -23.22
CA GLN A 298 5.57 -3.79 -23.50
C GLN A 298 5.26 -2.62 -22.56
N SER A 299 4.80 -2.83 -21.32
CA SER A 299 4.47 -1.68 -20.45
C SER A 299 5.20 -1.63 -19.11
N ASP A 300 5.20 -2.71 -18.32
CA ASP A 300 5.65 -2.64 -16.92
C ASP A 300 5.98 -4.03 -16.33
N THR A 301 6.58 -4.04 -15.12
CA THR A 301 7.00 -5.26 -14.42
C THR A 301 5.84 -6.20 -14.09
N LYS A 302 4.65 -5.68 -13.74
CA LYS A 302 3.48 -6.52 -13.43
C LYS A 302 2.96 -7.22 -14.68
N THR A 303 2.89 -6.49 -15.79
CA THR A 303 2.56 -7.01 -17.11
C THR A 303 3.54 -8.10 -17.54
N GLN A 304 4.84 -7.85 -17.40
CA GLN A 304 5.88 -8.84 -17.72
C GLN A 304 5.76 -10.10 -16.85
N GLN A 305 5.58 -9.93 -15.53
CA GLN A 305 5.40 -11.05 -14.60
C GLN A 305 4.16 -11.86 -14.96
N PHE A 306 3.05 -11.19 -15.27
CA PHE A 306 1.81 -11.83 -15.66
C PHE A 306 1.98 -12.67 -16.93
N TRP A 307 2.55 -12.10 -17.99
CA TRP A 307 2.79 -12.82 -19.22
C TRP A 307 3.81 -13.96 -19.06
N SER A 308 4.81 -13.81 -18.18
CA SER A 308 5.73 -14.89 -17.83
C SER A 308 5.01 -16.08 -17.20
N ASN A 309 4.03 -15.82 -16.32
CA ASN A 309 3.23 -16.88 -15.70
C ASN A 309 2.34 -17.59 -16.73
N LEU A 310 1.75 -16.85 -17.67
CA LEU A 310 1.02 -17.45 -18.80
C LEU A 310 1.91 -18.33 -19.67
N GLU A 311 3.14 -17.89 -19.95
CA GLU A 311 4.08 -18.66 -20.76
C GLU A 311 4.51 -19.96 -20.07
N LYS A 312 4.78 -19.91 -18.75
CA LYS A 312 5.03 -21.11 -17.93
C LYS A 312 3.84 -22.07 -17.96
N LEU A 313 2.62 -21.55 -17.92
CA LEU A 313 1.41 -22.38 -17.99
C LEU A 313 1.29 -23.06 -19.37
N LYS A 314 1.52 -22.33 -20.47
CA LYS A 314 1.55 -22.93 -21.82
C LYS A 314 2.59 -24.03 -21.91
N LYS A 315 3.81 -23.77 -21.43
CA LYS A 315 4.86 -24.79 -21.40
C LYS A 315 4.43 -26.03 -20.60
N SER A 316 3.78 -25.85 -19.45
CA SER A 316 3.28 -26.97 -18.64
C SER A 316 2.22 -27.80 -19.38
N LYS A 317 1.36 -27.15 -20.16
CA LYS A 317 0.41 -27.82 -21.06
C LYS A 317 1.12 -28.59 -22.17
N ASP A 318 2.09 -27.95 -22.82
CA ASP A 318 2.81 -28.54 -23.94
C ASP A 318 3.61 -29.76 -23.47
N ASP A 319 4.33 -29.65 -22.35
CA ASP A 319 5.06 -30.76 -21.70
C ASP A 319 4.11 -31.94 -21.35
N ALA A 320 2.93 -31.65 -20.79
CA ALA A 320 1.93 -32.66 -20.48
C ALA A 320 1.39 -33.34 -21.76
N SER A 321 1.14 -32.56 -22.82
CA SER A 321 0.65 -33.08 -24.11
C SER A 321 1.70 -33.93 -24.82
N SER A 322 2.97 -33.49 -24.82
CA SER A 322 4.10 -34.27 -25.32
C SER A 322 4.26 -35.60 -24.59
N THR A 323 4.01 -35.61 -23.28
CA THR A 323 4.04 -36.83 -22.48
C THR A 323 2.98 -37.83 -22.97
N VAL A 324 1.74 -37.39 -23.23
CA VAL A 324 0.70 -38.25 -23.83
C VAL A 324 1.11 -38.77 -25.21
N GLY A 325 1.71 -37.90 -26.03
CA GLY A 325 2.23 -38.28 -27.36
C GLY A 325 3.26 -39.40 -27.28
N ALA A 326 4.23 -39.30 -26.38
CA ALA A 326 5.25 -40.33 -26.17
C ALA A 326 4.64 -41.68 -25.73
N PHE A 327 3.61 -41.66 -24.86
CA PHE A 327 2.89 -42.87 -24.49
C PHE A 327 2.13 -43.50 -25.68
N ALA A 328 1.56 -42.68 -26.56
CA ALA A 328 0.87 -43.18 -27.76
C ALA A 328 1.80 -43.90 -28.73
N GLU A 329 3.05 -43.45 -28.83
CA GLU A 329 4.07 -44.14 -29.60
C GLU A 329 4.48 -45.45 -28.92
N LEU A 330 4.73 -45.44 -27.61
CA LEU A 330 5.06 -46.65 -26.84
C LEU A 330 3.98 -47.73 -26.95
N GLU A 331 2.70 -47.37 -26.90
CA GLU A 331 1.59 -48.33 -27.04
C GLU A 331 1.57 -48.99 -28.43
N LYS A 332 1.80 -48.22 -29.50
CA LYS A 332 1.95 -48.76 -30.87
C LYS A 332 3.13 -49.72 -30.99
N TYR A 333 4.27 -49.39 -30.37
CA TYR A 333 5.43 -50.27 -30.35
C TYR A 333 5.12 -51.57 -29.59
N ASN A 334 4.51 -51.50 -28.42
CA ASN A 334 4.20 -52.67 -27.61
C ASN A 334 3.25 -53.64 -28.36
N ALA A 335 2.23 -53.11 -29.05
CA ALA A 335 1.35 -53.91 -29.90
C ALA A 335 2.12 -54.61 -31.04
N THR A 336 3.00 -53.87 -31.73
CA THR A 336 3.82 -54.38 -32.84
C THR A 336 4.79 -55.47 -32.38
N ILE A 337 5.46 -55.26 -31.25
CA ILE A 337 6.38 -56.23 -30.66
C ILE A 337 5.62 -57.49 -30.25
N THR A 338 4.48 -57.33 -29.57
CA THR A 338 3.65 -58.45 -29.13
C THR A 338 3.17 -59.30 -30.31
N GLU A 339 2.70 -58.68 -31.40
CA GLU A 339 2.32 -59.41 -32.62
C GLU A 339 3.50 -60.14 -33.26
N LYS A 340 4.65 -59.47 -33.43
CA LYS A 340 5.84 -60.09 -34.05
C LYS A 340 6.37 -61.26 -33.22
N ILE A 341 6.47 -61.10 -31.91
CA ILE A 341 6.89 -62.17 -31.01
C ILE A 341 5.89 -63.32 -31.06
N LYS A 342 4.59 -63.03 -30.96
CA LYS A 342 3.54 -64.07 -31.01
C LYS A 342 3.56 -64.83 -32.34
N SER A 343 3.76 -64.14 -33.45
CA SER A 343 3.89 -64.75 -34.78
C SER A 343 5.13 -65.64 -34.86
N MET A 344 6.29 -65.15 -34.45
CA MET A 344 7.52 -65.93 -34.43
C MET A 344 7.40 -67.18 -33.54
N VAL A 345 6.93 -67.02 -32.31
CA VAL A 345 6.75 -68.16 -31.39
C VAL A 345 5.78 -69.17 -31.99
N LYS A 346 4.68 -68.74 -32.60
CA LYS A 346 3.73 -69.65 -33.24
C LYS A 346 4.37 -70.42 -34.40
N THR A 347 4.98 -69.74 -35.37
CA THR A 347 5.59 -70.40 -36.54
C THR A 347 6.72 -71.33 -36.11
N THR A 348 7.63 -70.85 -35.29
CA THR A 348 8.83 -71.62 -34.95
C THR A 348 8.53 -72.76 -33.98
N VAL A 349 7.75 -72.53 -32.91
CA VAL A 349 7.51 -73.56 -31.87
C VAL A 349 6.41 -74.54 -32.27
N ALA A 350 5.32 -74.07 -32.90
CA ALA A 350 4.15 -74.91 -33.16
C ALA A 350 4.22 -75.62 -34.52
N GLU A 351 4.89 -75.06 -35.52
CA GLU A 351 4.82 -75.57 -36.90
C GLU A 351 6.15 -76.19 -37.35
N GLU A 352 7.28 -75.48 -37.20
CA GLU A 352 8.58 -75.91 -37.73
C GLU A 352 9.32 -76.88 -36.79
N TRP A 353 9.31 -76.61 -35.48
CA TRP A 353 10.04 -77.40 -34.49
C TRP A 353 9.59 -78.87 -34.40
N PRO A 354 8.29 -79.19 -34.36
CA PRO A 354 7.83 -80.58 -34.32
C PRO A 354 8.22 -81.38 -35.57
N GLN A 355 8.22 -80.72 -36.74
CA GLN A 355 8.62 -81.34 -38.01
C GLN A 355 10.12 -81.64 -38.03
N PHE A 356 10.95 -80.72 -37.55
CA PHE A 356 12.39 -80.94 -37.39
C PHE A 356 12.68 -82.09 -36.43
N LEU A 357 12.04 -82.11 -35.26
CA LEU A 357 12.23 -83.19 -34.29
C LEU A 357 11.78 -84.56 -34.84
N GLN A 358 10.67 -84.62 -35.59
CA GLN A 358 10.25 -85.83 -36.28
C GLN A 358 11.28 -86.27 -37.32
N PHE A 359 11.83 -85.34 -38.10
CA PHE A 359 12.86 -85.64 -39.08
C PHE A 359 14.14 -86.19 -38.43
N VAL A 360 14.63 -85.54 -37.37
CA VAL A 360 15.80 -86.00 -36.59
C VAL A 360 15.55 -87.40 -36.03
N ALA A 361 14.41 -87.61 -35.38
CA ALA A 361 14.02 -88.92 -34.82
C ALA A 361 13.99 -90.01 -35.91
N LEU A 362 13.37 -89.72 -37.06
CA LEU A 362 13.28 -90.66 -38.20
C LEU A 362 14.66 -90.97 -38.81
N SER A 363 15.53 -89.97 -38.93
CA SER A 363 16.88 -90.16 -39.48
C SER A 363 17.76 -91.06 -38.60
N GLU A 364 17.64 -90.91 -37.28
CA GLU A 364 18.41 -91.67 -36.31
C GLU A 364 17.85 -93.09 -36.08
N ALA A 365 16.53 -93.24 -36.13
CA ALA A 365 15.87 -94.55 -36.16
C ALA A 365 16.30 -95.36 -37.40
N ARG A 366 16.40 -94.73 -38.57
CA ARG A 366 16.93 -95.37 -39.80
C ARG A 366 18.40 -95.78 -39.67
N SER A 367 19.14 -95.10 -38.80
CA SER A 367 20.55 -95.39 -38.49
C SER A 367 20.72 -96.44 -37.39
N LYS A 368 19.62 -97.10 -36.95
CA LYS A 368 19.58 -98.15 -35.92
C LYS A 368 20.10 -97.73 -34.54
N LYS A 369 20.02 -96.44 -34.19
CA LYS A 369 20.30 -96.01 -32.81
C LYS A 369 19.19 -96.44 -31.86
N SER A 370 19.52 -96.62 -30.57
CA SER A 370 18.54 -96.97 -29.55
C SER A 370 17.60 -95.80 -29.23
N ASP A 371 16.41 -96.11 -28.74
CA ASP A 371 15.39 -95.12 -28.39
C ASP A 371 15.91 -94.10 -27.36
N GLU A 372 16.73 -94.52 -26.39
CA GLU A 372 17.37 -93.60 -25.43
C GLU A 372 18.37 -92.63 -26.08
N ALA A 373 19.10 -93.06 -27.10
CA ALA A 373 20.02 -92.19 -27.81
C ALA A 373 19.26 -91.14 -28.64
N ILE A 374 18.16 -91.54 -29.26
CA ILE A 374 17.25 -90.66 -30.01
C ILE A 374 16.61 -89.63 -29.07
N LEU A 375 16.09 -90.07 -27.91
CA LEU A 375 15.48 -89.19 -26.92
C LEU A 375 16.47 -88.17 -26.34
N ARG A 376 17.72 -88.57 -26.05
CA ARG A 376 18.75 -87.61 -25.62
C ARG A 376 19.08 -86.58 -26.69
N LEU A 377 19.12 -86.99 -27.95
CA LEU A 377 19.40 -86.09 -29.07
C LEU A 377 18.25 -85.08 -29.28
N ILE A 378 17.01 -85.56 -29.26
CA ILE A 378 15.80 -84.72 -29.29
C ILE A 378 15.81 -83.72 -28.14
N LYS A 379 16.14 -84.17 -26.92
CA LYS A 379 16.24 -83.30 -25.75
C LYS A 379 17.33 -82.24 -25.92
N SER A 380 18.52 -82.62 -26.38
CA SER A 380 19.63 -81.68 -26.63
C SER A 380 19.26 -80.64 -27.68
N HIS A 381 18.56 -81.02 -28.74
CA HIS A 381 18.05 -80.09 -29.74
C HIS A 381 16.97 -79.17 -29.14
N GLY A 382 16.08 -79.71 -28.30
CA GLY A 382 15.09 -78.93 -27.55
C GLY A 382 15.73 -77.86 -26.67
N ASP A 383 16.74 -78.24 -25.90
CA ASP A 383 17.47 -77.33 -25.01
C ASP A 383 18.17 -76.21 -25.83
N SER A 384 18.82 -76.54 -26.94
CA SER A 384 19.46 -75.54 -27.84
C SER A 384 18.46 -74.58 -28.49
N PHE A 385 17.26 -75.08 -28.81
CA PHE A 385 16.21 -74.28 -29.42
C PHE A 385 15.64 -73.24 -28.44
N VAL A 386 15.40 -73.65 -27.20
CA VAL A 386 14.96 -72.74 -26.12
C VAL A 386 16.01 -71.65 -25.87
N GLU A 387 17.29 -72.02 -25.81
CA GLU A 387 18.40 -71.09 -25.60
C GLU A 387 18.50 -70.03 -26.71
N GLU A 388 18.32 -70.41 -27.98
CA GLU A 388 18.31 -69.44 -29.10
C GLU A 388 17.05 -68.57 -29.09
N LEU A 389 15.90 -69.10 -28.70
CA LEU A 389 14.66 -68.32 -28.51
C LEU A 389 14.84 -67.22 -27.44
N GLU A 390 15.45 -67.57 -26.30
CA GLU A 390 15.77 -66.61 -25.23
C GLU A 390 16.72 -65.52 -25.73
N LYS A 391 17.74 -65.90 -26.52
CA LYS A 391 18.71 -64.96 -27.09
C LYS A 391 18.08 -63.98 -28.10
N GLN A 392 17.19 -64.45 -28.95
CA GLN A 392 16.46 -63.60 -29.90
C GLN A 392 15.48 -62.67 -29.17
N SER A 393 14.80 -63.17 -28.13
CA SER A 393 13.95 -62.36 -27.26
C SER A 393 14.75 -61.22 -26.61
N HIS A 394 15.93 -61.50 -26.06
CA HIS A 394 16.83 -60.49 -25.50
C HIS A 394 17.25 -59.42 -26.52
N LYS A 395 17.64 -59.84 -27.73
CA LYS A 395 18.00 -58.90 -28.82
C LYS A 395 16.84 -57.98 -29.21
N MET A 396 15.61 -58.49 -29.22
CA MET A 396 14.43 -57.68 -29.49
C MET A 396 14.18 -56.67 -28.37
N ALA A 397 14.29 -57.08 -27.11
CA ALA A 397 14.18 -56.17 -25.97
C ALA A 397 15.26 -55.07 -26.01
N GLU A 398 16.50 -55.41 -26.37
CA GLU A 398 17.59 -54.43 -26.54
C GLU A 398 17.36 -53.47 -27.72
N MET A 399 16.84 -53.94 -28.86
CA MET A 399 16.52 -53.07 -29.99
C MET A 399 15.45 -52.05 -29.62
N VAL A 400 14.43 -52.48 -28.87
CA VAL A 400 13.35 -51.61 -28.38
C VAL A 400 13.91 -50.58 -27.40
N ALA A 401 14.69 -51.01 -26.41
CA ALA A 401 15.32 -50.10 -25.46
C ALA A 401 16.24 -49.06 -26.14
N LYS A 402 17.00 -49.46 -27.17
CA LYS A 402 17.86 -48.54 -27.94
C LYS A 402 17.08 -47.56 -28.81
N HIS A 403 15.96 -47.97 -29.41
CA HIS A 403 15.12 -47.06 -30.21
C HIS A 403 14.35 -46.09 -29.31
N SER A 404 13.88 -46.50 -28.12
CA SER A 404 13.19 -45.63 -27.17
C SER A 404 14.10 -44.60 -26.47
N LEU A 405 15.42 -44.74 -26.59
CA LEU A 405 16.43 -43.85 -26.00
C LEU A 405 17.22 -43.05 -27.03
N ALA A 406 16.94 -43.21 -28.33
CA ALA A 406 17.56 -42.41 -29.37
C ALA A 406 16.87 -41.03 -29.42
N PRO A 407 17.57 -39.92 -29.15
CA PRO A 407 17.00 -38.59 -29.38
C PRO A 407 16.82 -38.39 -30.89
N GLU A 408 15.64 -37.91 -31.30
CA GLU A 408 15.45 -37.31 -32.63
C GLU A 408 16.29 -36.02 -32.78
#